data_AF-A0A528V7E0-F1
#
_entry.id   AF-A0A528V7E0-F1
#
_cell.length_a   1.000
_cell.length_b   1.000
_cell.length_c   1.000
_cell.angle_alpha   90.00
_cell.angle_beta   90.00
_cell.angle_gamma   90.00
#
_symmetry.space_group_name_H-M   'P 1'
#
loop_
_entity.id
_entity.type
_entity.pdbx_description
1 polymer ?
#
loop_
_entity_poly.entity_id
_entity_poly.type
_entity_poly.pdbx_seq_one_letter_code
_entity_poly.pdbx_strand_id
1 'polypeptide(L)'
;MDMGSAENPDFSNTYNYDNTHIDLFGISAYPVRTGTDTVDYDMIDRTVAAAVESGIPVSQIVPVHQTFGGGNWTTNTGGKYVMPTTDQLQTMMDHWDELVPSPEFDFAYAWGSQEGDVALESSPELQAVFREHNL
;
A
#
# COMPACT_ATOMS: atom_id res chain seq x y z
N MET A 1 11.01 15.32 1.08
CA MET A 1 11.37 13.95 0.69
C MET A 1 10.59 13.69 -0.58
N ASP A 2 11.29 13.40 -1.67
CA ASP A 2 10.67 12.97 -2.92
C ASP A 2 10.75 11.44 -2.95
N MET A 3 9.62 10.77 -3.15
CA MET A 3 9.53 9.30 -3.14
C MET A 3 9.27 8.74 -4.55
N GLY A 4 9.44 9.57 -5.58
CA GLY A 4 9.14 9.22 -6.95
C GLY A 4 7.64 9.20 -7.27
N SER A 5 7.29 8.51 -8.34
CA SER A 5 5.89 8.34 -8.78
C SER A 5 5.42 6.89 -8.64
N ALA A 6 4.13 6.67 -8.82
CA ALA A 6 3.53 5.34 -8.89
C ALA A 6 4.17 4.43 -9.97
N GLU A 7 4.62 5.04 -11.07
CA GLU A 7 5.23 4.36 -12.20
C GLU A 7 6.73 4.15 -12.00
N ASN A 8 7.39 5.07 -11.29
CA ASN A 8 8.82 5.02 -10.98
C ASN A 8 9.05 5.43 -9.50
N PRO A 9 8.79 4.53 -8.54
CA PRO A 9 9.06 4.80 -7.13
C PRO A 9 10.57 4.90 -6.90
N ASP A 10 11.00 5.82 -6.05
CA ASP A 10 12.41 6.03 -5.72
C ASP A 10 12.55 6.49 -4.26
N PHE A 11 13.23 5.70 -3.44
CA PHE A 11 13.52 6.04 -2.05
C PHE A 11 14.99 6.48 -1.84
N SER A 12 15.75 6.66 -2.92
CA SER A 12 17.13 7.13 -2.83
C SER A 12 17.23 8.48 -2.12
N ASN A 13 18.20 8.62 -1.22
CA ASN A 13 18.44 9.85 -0.46
C ASN A 13 17.26 10.32 0.41
N THR A 14 16.24 9.47 0.62
CA THR A 14 15.12 9.78 1.51
C THR A 14 15.44 9.45 2.97
N TYR A 15 16.25 8.42 3.20
CA TYR A 15 16.79 8.04 4.50
C TYR A 15 18.22 7.50 4.36
N ASN A 16 18.91 7.28 5.48
CA ASN A 16 20.21 6.60 5.53
C ASN A 16 20.07 5.34 6.39
N TYR A 17 19.98 4.18 5.75
CA TYR A 17 19.78 2.88 6.42
C TYR A 17 20.71 2.68 7.62
N ASP A 18 22.01 2.99 7.46
CA ASP A 18 23.03 2.77 8.49
C ASP A 18 22.85 3.66 9.74
N ASN A 19 22.06 4.73 9.65
CA ASN A 19 21.92 5.74 10.71
C ASN A 19 20.45 6.03 11.09
N THR A 20 19.48 5.20 10.69
CA THR A 20 18.08 5.42 11.07
C THR A 20 17.72 4.86 12.44
N HIS A 21 18.37 3.78 12.87
CA HIS A 21 17.92 2.92 13.98
C HIS A 21 16.47 2.41 13.83
N ILE A 22 15.97 2.33 12.59
CA ILE A 22 14.65 1.79 12.27
C ILE A 22 14.78 0.27 12.13
N ASP A 23 13.96 -0.47 12.88
CA ASP A 23 13.93 -1.92 12.81
C ASP A 23 13.05 -2.43 11.65
N LEU A 24 11.94 -1.72 11.37
CA LEU A 24 10.93 -2.10 10.37
C LEU A 24 10.43 -0.89 9.57
N PHE A 25 10.18 -1.11 8.29
CA PHE A 25 9.80 -0.08 7.32
C PHE A 25 8.42 -0.39 6.72
N GLY A 26 7.46 0.50 6.99
CA GLY A 26 6.14 0.45 6.37
C GLY A 26 6.21 0.83 4.90
N ILE A 27 5.96 -0.12 4.01
CA ILE A 27 5.87 0.13 2.57
C ILE A 27 4.40 0.13 2.15
N SER A 28 3.97 1.21 1.50
CA SER A 28 2.59 1.40 1.05
C SER A 28 2.58 1.58 -0.46
N ALA A 29 1.79 0.75 -1.14
CA ALA A 29 1.50 0.85 -2.55
C ALA A 29 -0.01 0.61 -2.75
N TYR A 30 -0.69 1.57 -3.37
CA TYR A 30 -2.15 1.55 -3.50
C TYR A 30 -2.58 1.80 -4.95
N PRO A 31 -2.73 0.72 -5.75
CA PRO A 31 -2.96 0.83 -7.20
C PRO A 31 -4.41 1.16 -7.57
N VAL A 32 -5.35 1.03 -6.63
CA VAL A 32 -6.79 1.17 -6.90
C VAL A 32 -7.20 2.65 -6.87
N ARG A 33 -7.20 3.28 -8.04
CA ARG A 33 -7.45 4.72 -8.22
C ARG A 33 -8.25 5.04 -9.48
N THR A 34 -9.04 6.11 -9.44
CA THR A 34 -9.69 6.66 -10.64
C THR A 34 -8.66 7.26 -11.60
N GLY A 35 -9.04 7.45 -12.86
CA GLY A 35 -8.15 7.99 -13.89
C GLY A 35 -7.15 6.97 -14.45
N THR A 36 -7.36 5.68 -14.17
CA THR A 36 -6.65 4.56 -14.78
C THR A 36 -7.65 3.67 -15.53
N ASP A 37 -7.23 3.10 -16.66
CA ASP A 37 -8.08 2.19 -17.44
C ASP A 37 -8.16 0.79 -16.80
N THR A 38 -7.10 0.40 -16.10
CA THR A 38 -6.96 -0.88 -15.40
C THR A 38 -6.18 -0.69 -14.10
N VAL A 39 -6.37 -1.59 -13.13
CA VAL A 39 -5.59 -1.59 -11.89
C VAL A 39 -4.19 -2.13 -12.20
N ASP A 40 -3.17 -1.34 -11.87
CA ASP A 40 -1.76 -1.67 -12.06
C ASP A 40 -1.18 -2.31 -10.79
N TYR A 41 -1.43 -3.61 -10.62
CA TYR A 41 -0.97 -4.34 -9.42
C TYR A 41 0.55 -4.38 -9.28
N ASP A 42 1.28 -4.40 -10.40
CA ASP A 42 2.74 -4.31 -10.47
C ASP A 42 3.31 -3.04 -9.79
N MET A 43 2.48 -2.05 -9.45
CA MET A 43 2.86 -0.95 -8.57
C MET A 43 3.42 -1.44 -7.23
N ILE A 44 2.85 -2.51 -6.65
CA ILE A 44 3.31 -3.10 -5.40
C ILE A 44 4.75 -3.62 -5.60
N ASP A 45 4.95 -4.41 -6.65
CA ASP A 45 6.23 -5.03 -7.02
C ASP A 45 7.32 -3.98 -7.22
N ARG A 46 7.03 -2.94 -8.00
CA ARG A 46 7.98 -1.85 -8.26
C ARG A 46 8.28 -1.06 -6.99
N THR A 47 7.29 -0.86 -6.12
CA THR A 47 7.49 -0.15 -4.85
C THR A 47 8.38 -0.96 -3.91
N VAL A 48 8.14 -2.28 -3.78
CA VAL A 48 9.01 -3.16 -2.99
C VAL A 48 10.43 -3.21 -3.58
N ALA A 49 10.55 -3.36 -4.90
CA ALA A 49 11.85 -3.37 -5.58
C ALA A 49 12.64 -2.08 -5.31
N ALA A 50 12.01 -0.91 -5.43
CA ALA A 50 12.65 0.37 -5.12
C ALA A 50 13.10 0.47 -3.66
N ALA A 51 12.33 -0.08 -2.72
CA ALA A 51 12.70 -0.14 -1.30
C ALA A 51 13.93 -1.03 -1.07
N VAL A 52 13.99 -2.17 -1.74
CA VAL A 52 15.14 -3.07 -1.69
C VAL A 52 16.37 -2.42 -2.32
N GLU A 53 16.22 -1.74 -3.45
CA GLU A 53 17.30 -1.00 -4.11
C GLU A 53 17.83 0.17 -3.26
N SER A 54 16.98 0.80 -2.44
CA SER A 54 17.41 1.82 -1.48
C SER A 54 18.05 1.24 -0.21
N GLY A 55 18.12 -0.10 -0.09
CA GLY A 55 18.82 -0.80 0.97
C GLY A 55 17.93 -1.33 2.09
N ILE A 56 16.61 -1.35 1.94
CA ILE A 56 15.71 -2.02 2.91
C ILE A 56 15.71 -3.53 2.62
N PRO A 57 16.19 -4.38 3.54
CA PRO A 57 16.04 -5.82 3.42
C PRO A 57 14.55 -6.21 3.42
N VAL A 58 14.17 -7.19 2.59
CA VAL A 58 12.78 -7.71 2.55
C VAL A 58 12.30 -8.14 3.94
N SER A 59 13.17 -8.71 4.77
CA SER A 59 12.84 -9.13 6.15
C SER A 59 12.51 -7.97 7.10
N GLN A 60 12.70 -6.71 6.69
CA GLN A 60 12.35 -5.53 7.46
C GLN A 60 11.19 -4.74 6.85
N ILE A 61 10.60 -5.23 5.76
CA ILE A 61 9.41 -4.63 5.15
C ILE A 61 8.18 -5.10 5.90
N VAL A 62 7.32 -4.16 6.28
CA VAL A 62 5.96 -4.44 6.78
C VAL A 62 4.94 -3.84 5.81
N PRO A 63 4.06 -4.66 5.20
CA PRO A 63 3.03 -4.17 4.30
C PRO A 63 2.07 -3.19 4.98
N VAL A 64 1.74 -2.10 4.28
CA VAL A 64 0.77 -1.10 4.71
C VAL A 64 -0.43 -1.13 3.78
N HIS A 65 -1.55 -1.64 4.29
CA HIS A 65 -2.79 -1.70 3.53
C HIS A 65 -3.61 -0.44 3.82
N GLN A 66 -3.69 0.49 2.87
CA GLN A 66 -4.65 1.60 2.98
C GLN A 66 -6.07 1.04 2.93
N THR A 67 -6.90 1.43 3.90
CA THR A 67 -8.26 0.89 4.06
C THR A 67 -9.33 1.99 3.96
N PHE A 68 -9.09 2.97 3.09
CA PHE A 68 -10.01 4.06 2.79
C PHE A 68 -9.81 4.58 1.36
N GLY A 69 -10.83 5.25 0.81
CA GLY A 69 -10.78 5.89 -0.49
C GLY A 69 -12.10 6.52 -0.89
N GLY A 70 -12.08 7.33 -1.94
CA GLY A 70 -13.22 8.10 -2.44
C GLY A 70 -13.21 9.54 -1.94
N GLY A 71 -14.40 10.11 -1.74
CA GLY A 71 -14.54 11.48 -1.25
C GLY A 71 -13.97 12.54 -2.20
N ASN A 72 -13.51 13.65 -1.63
CA ASN A 72 -12.97 14.79 -2.38
C ASN A 72 -11.44 14.86 -2.42
N TRP A 73 -10.74 13.90 -1.80
CA TRP A 73 -9.29 13.81 -1.87
C TRP A 73 -8.82 13.50 -3.29
N THR A 74 -7.82 14.26 -3.75
CA THR A 74 -7.24 14.11 -5.09
C THR A 74 -5.79 13.64 -4.95
N THR A 75 -5.46 12.60 -5.69
CA THR A 75 -4.08 12.09 -5.83
C THR A 75 -3.20 13.14 -6.51
N ASN A 76 -1.89 13.00 -6.40
CA ASN A 76 -0.93 13.86 -7.11
C ASN A 76 -1.05 13.79 -8.65
N THR A 77 -1.72 12.79 -9.19
CA THR A 77 -2.00 12.64 -10.63
C THR A 77 -3.40 13.12 -11.06
N GLY A 78 -4.18 13.71 -10.15
CA GLY A 78 -5.51 14.26 -10.46
C GLY A 78 -6.67 13.25 -10.37
N GLY A 79 -6.38 11.96 -10.13
CA GLY A 79 -7.37 10.93 -9.80
C GLY A 79 -7.73 10.90 -8.31
N LYS A 80 -8.43 9.86 -7.87
CA LYS A 80 -8.78 9.61 -6.46
C LYS A 80 -8.46 8.17 -6.11
N TYR A 81 -7.94 7.91 -4.91
CA TYR A 81 -7.96 6.55 -4.37
C TYR A 81 -9.41 6.12 -4.18
N VAL A 82 -9.71 4.84 -4.39
CA VAL A 82 -11.05 4.27 -4.16
C VAL A 82 -10.93 2.98 -3.38
N MET A 83 -11.98 2.63 -2.64
CA MET A 83 -12.03 1.32 -1.98
C MET A 83 -12.03 0.21 -3.03
N PRO A 84 -11.26 -0.88 -2.84
CA PRO A 84 -11.19 -1.97 -3.78
C PRO A 84 -12.48 -2.81 -3.73
N THR A 85 -12.73 -3.59 -4.77
CA THR A 85 -13.58 -4.78 -4.66
C THR A 85 -12.87 -5.87 -3.87
N THR A 86 -13.59 -6.93 -3.47
CA THR A 86 -12.98 -8.10 -2.81
C THR A 86 -11.88 -8.74 -3.68
N ASP A 87 -12.13 -8.89 -4.98
CA ASP A 87 -11.17 -9.51 -5.91
C ASP A 87 -9.93 -8.63 -6.10
N GLN A 88 -10.11 -7.31 -6.12
CA GLN A 88 -9.00 -6.37 -6.18
C GLN A 88 -8.16 -6.42 -4.91
N LEU A 89 -8.79 -6.48 -3.74
CA LEU A 89 -8.07 -6.60 -2.47
C LEU A 89 -7.31 -7.93 -2.38
N GLN A 90 -7.94 -9.03 -2.77
CA GLN A 90 -7.28 -10.35 -2.78
C GLN A 90 -6.06 -10.33 -3.70
N THR A 91 -6.19 -9.80 -4.92
CA THR A 91 -5.05 -9.68 -5.84
C THR A 91 -3.93 -8.83 -5.24
N MET A 92 -4.26 -7.71 -4.57
CA MET A 92 -3.24 -6.90 -3.89
C MET A 92 -2.55 -7.68 -2.76
N MET A 93 -3.28 -8.48 -1.97
CA MET A 93 -2.71 -9.31 -0.92
C MET A 93 -1.81 -10.41 -1.49
N ASP A 94 -2.20 -11.06 -2.58
CA ASP A 94 -1.40 -12.10 -3.24
C ASP A 94 -0.02 -11.56 -3.69
N HIS A 95 0.03 -10.32 -4.22
CA HIS A 95 1.29 -9.66 -4.56
C HIS A 95 2.15 -9.37 -3.32
N TRP A 96 1.55 -8.92 -2.22
CA TRP A 96 2.27 -8.70 -0.96
C TRP A 96 2.84 -10.00 -0.40
N ASP A 97 2.07 -11.09 -0.43
CA ASP A 97 2.48 -12.41 0.06
C ASP A 97 3.63 -12.99 -0.79
N GLU A 98 3.66 -12.75 -2.11
CA GLU A 98 4.77 -13.17 -2.96
C GLU A 98 6.07 -12.43 -2.62
N LEU A 99 5.99 -11.12 -2.39
CA LEU A 99 7.16 -10.25 -2.22
C LEU A 99 7.69 -10.24 -0.79
N VAL A 100 6.80 -10.36 0.19
CA VAL A 100 7.10 -10.28 1.63
C VAL A 100 6.35 -11.41 2.35
N PRO A 101 6.72 -12.68 2.14
CA PRO A 101 5.93 -13.85 2.58
C PRO A 101 5.88 -14.09 4.09
N SER A 102 6.68 -13.37 4.87
CA SER A 102 6.78 -13.54 6.32
C SER A 102 7.17 -12.21 6.98
N PRO A 103 6.32 -11.17 6.88
CA PRO A 103 6.59 -9.92 7.57
C PRO A 103 6.41 -10.13 9.08
N GLU A 104 7.07 -9.31 9.90
CA GLU A 104 6.84 -9.34 11.36
C GLU A 104 5.38 -9.04 11.72
N PHE A 105 4.74 -8.18 10.92
CA PHE A 105 3.30 -7.90 10.89
C PHE A 105 2.96 -7.11 9.61
N ASP A 106 1.68 -6.95 9.33
CA ASP A 106 1.17 -5.91 8.45
C ASP A 106 0.22 -4.99 9.24
N PHE A 107 -0.19 -3.86 8.66
CA PHE A 107 -1.25 -3.08 9.27
C PHE A 107 -2.18 -2.41 8.27
N ALA A 108 -3.44 -2.36 8.67
CA ALA A 108 -4.47 -1.54 8.04
C ALA A 108 -4.25 -0.06 8.42
N TYR A 109 -3.91 0.76 7.44
CA TYR A 109 -3.85 2.20 7.58
C TYR A 109 -5.23 2.81 7.34
N ALA A 110 -5.83 3.29 8.43
CA ALA A 110 -7.12 3.98 8.44
C ALA A 110 -7.01 5.33 9.17
N TRP A 111 -7.89 6.25 8.79
CA TRP A 111 -8.07 7.53 9.49
C TRP A 111 -9.54 7.90 9.70
N GLY A 112 -10.43 6.90 9.69
CA GLY A 112 -11.89 7.08 9.70
C GLY A 112 -12.42 7.67 8.39
N SER A 113 -13.74 7.93 8.32
CA SER A 113 -14.31 8.62 7.16
C SER A 113 -14.09 10.14 7.23
N GLN A 114 -13.53 10.73 6.17
CA GLN A 114 -13.23 12.14 6.00
C GLN A 114 -13.57 12.63 4.59
N GLU A 115 -13.98 13.89 4.42
CA GLU A 115 -14.23 14.49 3.09
C GLU A 115 -15.16 13.67 2.17
N GLY A 116 -16.09 12.91 2.75
CA GLY A 116 -17.02 12.03 2.03
C GLY A 116 -16.39 10.77 1.43
N ASP A 117 -15.21 10.37 1.91
CA ASP A 117 -14.61 9.07 1.59
C ASP A 117 -15.37 7.91 2.25
N VAL A 118 -15.02 6.69 1.85
CA VAL A 118 -15.46 5.45 2.49
C VAL A 118 -14.24 4.74 3.05
N ALA A 119 -14.44 4.03 4.16
CA ALA A 119 -13.40 3.30 4.86
C ALA A 119 -13.82 1.84 5.07
N LEU A 120 -12.86 0.97 5.38
CA LEU A 120 -13.08 -0.46 5.63
C LEU A 120 -14.15 -0.72 6.70
N GLU A 121 -14.29 0.17 7.69
CA GLU A 121 -15.32 0.04 8.74
C GLU A 121 -16.75 -0.04 8.18
N SER A 122 -17.00 0.51 6.99
CA SER A 122 -18.31 0.47 6.33
C SER A 122 -18.47 -0.65 5.30
N SER A 123 -17.47 -1.51 5.11
CA SER A 123 -17.50 -2.61 4.13
C SER A 123 -17.32 -3.99 4.80
N PRO A 124 -18.44 -4.69 5.12
CA PRO A 124 -18.38 -6.04 5.69
C PRO A 124 -17.68 -7.07 4.79
N GLU A 125 -17.77 -6.90 3.47
CA GLU A 125 -17.16 -7.81 2.49
C GLU A 125 -15.64 -7.71 2.52
N LEU A 126 -15.09 -6.49 2.57
CA LEU A 126 -13.64 -6.29 2.68
C LEU A 126 -13.13 -6.65 4.09
N GLN A 127 -13.93 -6.43 5.14
CA GLN A 127 -13.61 -6.92 6.48
C GLN A 127 -13.47 -8.45 6.53
N ALA A 128 -14.24 -9.17 5.71
CA ALA A 128 -14.12 -10.63 5.62
C ALA A 128 -12.79 -11.06 4.99
N VAL A 129 -12.31 -10.34 3.95
CA VAL A 129 -11.00 -10.60 3.33
C VAL A 129 -9.86 -10.36 4.33
N PHE A 130 -9.84 -9.21 5.01
CA PHE A 130 -8.84 -8.96 6.06
C PHE A 130 -8.93 -9.96 7.21
N ARG A 131 -10.13 -10.45 7.56
CA ARG A 131 -10.27 -11.48 8.58
C ARG A 131 -9.60 -12.78 8.14
N GLU A 132 -9.85 -13.23 6.93
CA GLU A 132 -9.26 -14.47 6.40
C GLU A 132 -7.74 -14.38 6.34
N HIS A 133 -7.20 -13.23 5.93
CA HIS A 133 -5.76 -12.93 5.92
C HIS A 133 -5.10 -13.07 7.31
N ASN A 134 -5.86 -12.85 8.39
CA ASN A 134 -5.36 -12.87 9.77
C ASN A 134 -5.56 -14.23 10.49
N LEU A 135 -6.01 -15.28 9.80
CA LEU A 135 -6.24 -16.62 10.38
C LEU A 135 -5.05 -17.56 10.17
#